data_AF-A0A975VS11-F1
#
_entry.id   AF-A0A975VS11-F1
#
_cell.length_a   1.000
_cell.length_b   1.000
_cell.length_c   1.000
_cell.angle_alpha   90.00
_cell.angle_beta   90.00
_cell.angle_gamma   90.00
#
_symmetry.space_group_name_H-M   'P 1'
#
loop_
_entity.id
_entity.type
_entity.pdbx_description
1 polymer ?
#
loop_
_entity_poly.entity_id
_entity_poly.type
_entity_poly.pdbx_seq_one_letter_code
_entity_poly.pdbx_strand_id
1 'polypeptide(L)'
;MDESRAREILGVRSDAAVEEIEAAFRKLASVKHPDKGGSAEEMAEVIAARDRLGELQRQLVPVEMVRELVRVLADQNASASTKQHLKSLREDFQQRSTNRLKERRKMVAIVAAAAAAVTLFGKDLPIDDFVELSTGAQKQELQQAKKALDDVKYPTPIPAPAPLPTGTARQESPEEKAFETAKKLADSKRDLLAHRVEVLEQGIGSATRMKSALRVAAAGLAMGLGMLAWMLSQRIGRTESELEDFDERTETRAGFVEFLGRVFADGRFSTDWSEWQLVRSLDETKDFRVRQLCSQVGSHSFARYIIRRGVSLDFLSAQESVDGGFLEERYTLKRGRAA
;
A
#
# COMPACT_ATOMS: atom_id res chain seq x y z
N MET A 1 -61.16 20.72 23.99
CA MET A 1 -61.15 21.97 24.77
C MET A 1 -59.93 22.78 24.37
N ASP A 2 -60.09 24.05 24.01
CA ASP A 2 -58.97 24.92 23.66
C ASP A 2 -58.24 25.47 24.90
N GLU A 3 -57.03 26.00 24.72
CA GLU A 3 -56.21 26.48 25.83
C GLU A 3 -56.83 27.70 26.53
N SER A 4 -57.30 28.69 25.76
CA SER A 4 -57.86 29.92 26.29
C SER A 4 -59.09 29.65 27.16
N ARG A 5 -59.96 28.72 26.73
CA ARG A 5 -61.13 28.26 27.45
C ARG A 5 -60.76 27.46 28.69
N ALA A 6 -59.69 26.68 28.65
CA ALA A 6 -59.19 25.98 29.83
C ALA A 6 -58.63 26.92 30.89
N ARG A 7 -57.92 27.97 30.47
CA ARG A 7 -57.44 29.01 31.38
C ARG A 7 -58.58 29.85 31.95
N GLU A 8 -59.57 30.18 31.13
CA GLU A 8 -60.77 30.89 31.55
C GLU A 8 -61.56 30.08 32.59
N ILE A 9 -61.80 28.78 32.33
CA ILE A 9 -62.52 27.89 33.26
C ILE A 9 -61.80 27.75 34.60
N LEU A 10 -60.46 27.69 34.58
CA LEU A 10 -59.66 27.64 35.81
C LEU A 10 -59.41 29.02 36.44
N GLY A 11 -59.72 30.11 35.74
CA GLY A 11 -59.46 31.47 36.20
C GLY A 11 -57.97 31.79 36.36
N VAL A 12 -57.12 31.17 35.54
CA VAL A 12 -55.66 31.35 35.58
C VAL A 12 -55.18 32.19 34.40
N ARG A 13 -54.06 32.90 34.59
CA ARG A 13 -53.46 33.73 33.54
C ARG A 13 -52.83 32.88 32.43
N SER A 14 -52.51 33.50 31.29
CA SER A 14 -51.81 32.87 30.14
C SER A 14 -50.37 32.42 30.45
N ASP A 15 -49.77 32.92 31.53
CA ASP A 15 -48.42 32.60 31.99
C ASP A 15 -48.41 31.77 33.29
N ALA A 16 -49.58 31.28 33.73
CA ALA A 16 -49.71 30.60 35.02
C ALA A 16 -48.82 29.34 35.13
N ALA A 17 -48.14 29.23 36.27
CA ALA A 17 -47.29 28.08 36.58
C ALA A 17 -48.13 26.83 36.89
N VAL A 18 -47.52 25.63 36.78
CA VAL A 18 -48.16 24.34 37.10
C VAL A 18 -48.83 24.38 38.49
N GLU A 19 -48.15 24.98 39.46
CA GLU A 19 -48.59 25.09 40.85
C GLU A 19 -49.85 25.96 40.98
N GLU A 20 -49.94 27.04 40.19
CA GLU A 20 -51.11 27.92 40.15
C GLU A 20 -52.31 27.22 39.50
N ILE A 21 -52.07 26.44 38.45
CA ILE A 21 -53.10 25.62 37.79
C ILE A 21 -53.66 24.57 38.77
N GLU A 22 -52.79 23.87 39.51
CA GLU A 22 -53.20 22.89 40.52
C GLU A 22 -53.89 23.53 41.73
N ALA A 23 -53.46 24.73 42.14
CA ALA A 23 -54.13 25.48 43.20
C ALA A 23 -55.53 25.94 42.77
N ALA A 24 -55.67 26.46 41.56
CA ALA A 24 -56.94 26.88 40.98
C ALA A 24 -57.91 25.69 40.81
N PHE A 25 -57.41 24.56 40.30
CA PHE A 25 -58.17 23.32 40.19
C PHE A 25 -58.69 22.86 41.55
N ARG A 26 -57.84 22.79 42.59
CA ARG A 26 -58.26 22.40 43.96
C ARG A 26 -59.34 23.33 44.52
N LYS A 27 -59.19 24.64 44.30
CA LYS A 27 -60.17 25.64 44.75
C LYS A 27 -61.51 25.45 44.03
N LEU A 28 -61.52 25.33 42.71
CA LEU A 28 -62.74 25.14 41.92
C LEU A 28 -63.40 23.79 42.18
N ALA A 29 -62.62 22.72 42.27
CA ALA A 29 -63.11 21.40 42.63
C ALA A 29 -63.81 21.40 44.00
N SER A 30 -63.28 22.14 44.98
CA SER A 30 -63.89 22.22 46.32
C SER A 30 -65.26 22.90 46.34
N VAL A 31 -65.55 23.75 45.35
CA VAL A 31 -66.81 24.49 45.22
C VAL A 31 -67.80 23.75 44.32
N LYS A 32 -67.31 23.20 43.20
CA LYS A 32 -68.12 22.56 42.15
C LYS A 32 -68.31 21.05 42.35
N HIS A 33 -67.84 20.48 43.45
CA HIS A 33 -68.02 19.04 43.72
C HIS A 33 -69.52 18.71 43.89
N PRO A 34 -70.01 17.60 43.31
CA PRO A 34 -71.41 17.19 43.44
C PRO A 34 -71.86 17.06 44.91
N ASP A 35 -71.01 16.48 45.77
CA ASP A 35 -71.30 16.32 47.20
C ASP A 35 -71.40 17.65 47.98
N LYS A 36 -70.95 18.77 47.40
CA LYS A 36 -70.98 20.11 48.01
C LYS A 36 -71.98 21.04 47.32
N GLY A 37 -72.87 20.49 46.49
CA GLY A 37 -73.93 21.24 45.81
C GLY A 37 -73.58 21.71 44.39
N GLY A 38 -72.46 21.26 43.81
CA GLY A 38 -72.16 21.46 42.38
C GLY A 38 -72.80 20.39 41.50
N SER A 39 -72.60 20.49 40.17
CA SER A 39 -73.04 19.46 39.23
C SER A 39 -71.88 18.56 38.74
N ALA A 40 -72.21 17.32 38.35
CA ALA A 40 -71.25 16.41 37.75
C ALA A 40 -70.66 16.97 36.44
N GLU A 41 -71.47 17.71 35.67
CA GLU A 41 -71.07 18.35 34.41
C GLU A 41 -70.05 19.47 34.66
N GLU A 42 -70.28 20.31 35.66
CA GLU A 42 -69.38 21.41 36.04
C GLU A 42 -68.01 20.89 36.51
N MET A 43 -67.99 19.78 37.26
CA MET A 43 -66.75 19.16 37.70
C MET A 43 -66.02 18.51 36.52
N ALA A 44 -66.74 17.89 35.57
CA ALA A 44 -66.16 17.31 34.38
C ALA A 44 -65.46 18.37 33.50
N GLU A 45 -66.03 19.57 33.36
CA GLU A 45 -65.39 20.69 32.65
C GLU A 45 -64.09 21.16 33.33
N VAL A 46 -64.08 21.23 34.67
CA VAL A 46 -62.90 21.63 35.45
C VAL A 46 -61.77 20.58 35.33
N ILE A 47 -62.11 19.29 35.33
CA ILE A 47 -61.14 18.21 35.09
C ILE A 47 -60.57 18.30 33.67
N ALA A 48 -61.43 18.46 32.66
CA ALA A 48 -61.01 18.61 31.28
C ALA A 48 -60.09 19.83 31.06
N ALA A 49 -60.33 20.92 31.78
CA ALA A 49 -59.47 22.10 31.77
C ALA A 49 -58.08 21.82 32.34
N ARG A 50 -58.00 21.17 33.52
CA ARG A 50 -56.73 20.80 34.15
C ARG A 50 -55.93 19.87 33.25
N ASP A 51 -56.58 18.85 32.71
CA ASP A 51 -55.92 17.86 31.86
C ASP A 51 -55.38 18.51 30.58
N ARG A 52 -56.14 19.44 29.97
CA ARG A 52 -55.68 20.16 28.79
C ARG A 52 -54.46 21.04 29.06
N LEU A 53 -54.46 21.80 30.15
CA LEU A 53 -53.29 22.63 30.49
C LEU A 53 -52.07 21.79 30.91
N GLY A 54 -52.31 20.66 31.58
CA GLY A 54 -51.27 19.69 31.92
C GLY A 54 -50.65 19.03 30.69
N GLU A 55 -51.44 18.73 29.66
CA GLU A 55 -50.94 18.20 28.38
C GLU A 55 -50.06 19.23 27.65
N LEU A 56 -50.49 20.49 27.59
CA LEU A 56 -49.72 21.57 26.95
C LEU A 56 -48.39 21.80 27.67
N GLN A 57 -48.38 21.79 29.00
CA GLN A 57 -47.15 21.90 29.78
C GLN A 57 -46.19 20.72 29.59
N ARG A 58 -46.71 19.51 29.37
CA ARG A 58 -45.87 18.34 29.02
C ARG A 58 -45.29 18.44 27.61
N GLN A 59 -45.94 19.16 26.70
CA GLN A 59 -45.45 19.39 25.34
C GLN A 59 -44.38 20.49 25.27
N LEU A 60 -44.35 21.41 26.23
CA LEU A 60 -43.32 22.43 26.37
C LEU A 60 -42.05 21.80 26.94
N VAL A 61 -41.14 21.39 26.04
CA VAL A 61 -39.78 21.01 26.42
C VAL A 61 -39.09 22.21 27.09
N PRO A 62 -38.58 22.08 28.33
CA PRO A 62 -37.84 23.15 28.99
C PRO A 62 -36.68 23.62 28.11
N VAL A 63 -36.50 24.94 27.99
CA VAL A 63 -35.44 25.56 27.17
C VAL A 63 -34.05 25.08 27.61
N GLU A 64 -33.89 24.78 28.90
CA GLU A 64 -32.69 24.20 29.49
C GLU A 64 -32.39 22.81 28.93
N MET A 65 -33.40 21.97 28.74
CA MET A 65 -33.23 20.64 28.14
C MET A 65 -32.84 20.77 26.67
N VAL A 66 -33.43 21.72 25.93
CA VAL A 66 -33.02 21.99 24.53
C VAL A 66 -31.57 22.48 24.48
N ARG A 67 -31.17 23.41 25.36
CA ARG A 67 -29.78 23.90 25.43
C ARG A 67 -28.80 22.78 25.74
N GLU A 68 -29.13 21.91 26.67
CA GLU A 68 -28.27 20.78 27.02
C GLU A 68 -28.21 19.76 25.90
N LEU A 69 -29.33 19.47 25.24
CA LEU A 69 -29.36 18.60 24.06
C LEU A 69 -28.53 19.19 22.90
N VAL A 70 -28.62 20.50 22.66
CA VAL A 70 -27.83 21.21 21.64
C VAL A 70 -26.34 21.16 21.99
N ARG A 71 -25.96 21.31 23.26
CA ARG A 71 -24.55 21.14 23.70
C ARG A 71 -24.07 19.71 23.46
N VAL A 72 -24.84 18.71 23.88
CA VAL A 72 -24.50 17.29 23.67
C VAL A 72 -24.38 16.98 22.18
N LEU A 73 -25.28 17.49 21.33
CA LEU A 73 -25.22 17.30 19.89
C LEU A 73 -24.05 18.06 19.24
N ALA A 74 -23.72 19.26 19.71
CA ALA A 74 -22.56 20.01 19.24
C ALA A 74 -21.25 19.28 19.58
N ASP A 75 -21.13 18.75 20.81
CA ASP A 75 -19.98 17.96 21.24
C ASP A 75 -19.87 16.63 20.47
N GLN A 76 -21.01 15.97 20.21
CA GLN A 76 -21.05 14.76 19.38
C GLN A 76 -20.62 15.04 17.93
N ASN A 77 -21.10 16.12 17.32
CA ASN A 77 -20.70 16.50 15.96
C ASN A 77 -19.23 16.95 15.88
N ALA A 78 -18.74 17.70 16.87
CA ALA A 78 -17.34 18.08 16.96
C ALA A 78 -16.45 16.82 17.06
N SER A 79 -16.85 15.85 17.88
CA SER A 79 -16.15 14.56 18.01
C SER A 79 -16.21 13.73 16.72
N ALA A 80 -17.36 13.70 16.03
CA ALA A 80 -17.52 12.96 14.78
C ALA A 80 -16.67 13.54 13.64
N SER A 81 -16.66 14.86 13.49
CA SER A 81 -15.85 15.55 12.48
C SER A 81 -14.34 15.33 12.73
N THR A 82 -13.93 15.38 14.00
CA THR A 82 -12.54 15.12 14.40
C THR A 82 -12.15 13.68 14.08
N LYS A 83 -13.01 12.70 14.39
CA LYS A 83 -12.78 11.29 14.05
C LYS A 83 -12.66 11.08 12.53
N GLN A 84 -13.51 11.72 11.74
CA GLN A 84 -13.42 11.67 10.27
C GLN A 84 -12.11 12.29 9.77
N HIS A 85 -11.69 13.44 10.32
CA HIS A 85 -10.45 14.09 9.94
C HIS A 85 -9.22 13.25 10.31
N LEU A 86 -9.22 12.63 11.49
CA LEU A 86 -8.18 11.67 11.88
C LEU A 86 -8.14 10.47 10.95
N LYS A 87 -9.30 9.94 10.56
CA LYS A 87 -9.37 8.82 9.62
C LYS A 87 -8.78 9.21 8.27
N SER A 88 -9.15 10.35 7.70
CA SER A 88 -8.58 10.83 6.44
C SER A 88 -7.08 11.09 6.56
N LEU A 89 -6.62 11.59 7.70
CA LEU A 89 -5.19 11.80 7.92
C LEU A 89 -4.41 10.51 8.06
N ARG A 90 -4.98 9.51 8.75
CA ARG A 90 -4.42 8.17 8.81
C ARG A 90 -4.34 7.56 7.42
N GLU A 91 -5.41 7.68 6.63
CA GLU A 91 -5.44 7.20 5.25
C GLU A 91 -4.39 7.93 4.39
N ASP A 92 -4.30 9.25 4.45
CA ASP A 92 -3.28 10.04 3.75
C ASP A 92 -1.87 9.66 4.19
N PHE A 93 -1.67 9.47 5.49
CA PHE A 93 -0.38 9.11 6.08
C PHE A 93 0.05 7.70 5.67
N GLN A 94 -0.86 6.73 5.79
CA GLN A 94 -0.68 5.35 5.34
C GLN A 94 -0.48 5.30 3.83
N GLN A 95 -1.21 6.12 3.07
CA GLN A 95 -1.07 6.20 1.63
C GLN A 95 0.28 6.80 1.26
N ARG A 96 0.76 7.87 1.88
CA ARG A 96 2.09 8.45 1.58
C ARG A 96 3.25 7.52 1.96
N SER A 97 3.16 6.84 3.11
CA SER A 97 4.19 5.91 3.55
C SER A 97 4.25 4.65 2.69
N THR A 98 3.08 4.12 2.30
CA THR A 98 3.01 2.87 1.55
C THR A 98 3.01 3.07 0.04
N ASN A 99 2.61 4.24 -0.50
CA ASN A 99 2.50 4.45 -1.95
C ASN A 99 3.83 4.22 -2.67
N ARG A 100 4.92 4.79 -2.16
CA ARG A 100 6.25 4.59 -2.78
C ARG A 100 6.63 3.10 -2.81
N LEU A 101 6.29 2.35 -1.76
CA LEU A 101 6.55 0.91 -1.70
C LEU A 101 5.58 0.12 -2.60
N LYS A 102 4.30 0.51 -2.65
CA LYS A 102 3.26 -0.09 -3.50
C LYS A 102 3.58 0.13 -4.98
N GLU A 103 4.05 1.32 -5.36
CA GLU A 103 4.52 1.64 -6.72
C GLU A 103 5.74 0.80 -7.11
N ARG A 104 6.77 0.74 -6.24
CA ARG A 104 7.93 -0.14 -6.45
C ARG A 104 7.53 -1.60 -6.56
N ARG A 105 6.63 -2.09 -5.70
CA ARG A 105 6.10 -3.46 -5.76
C ARG A 105 5.37 -3.71 -7.08
N LYS A 106 4.52 -2.78 -7.54
CA LYS A 106 3.83 -2.89 -8.83
C LYS A 106 4.82 -2.96 -9.99
N MET A 107 5.81 -2.07 -10.02
CA MET A 107 6.85 -2.10 -11.05
C MET A 107 7.64 -3.42 -11.03
N VAL A 108 8.10 -3.87 -9.87
CA VAL A 108 8.81 -5.15 -9.72
C VAL A 108 7.93 -6.31 -10.16
N ALA A 109 6.65 -6.32 -9.81
CA ALA A 109 5.71 -7.35 -10.22
C ALA A 109 5.48 -7.36 -11.74
N ILE A 110 5.38 -6.18 -12.38
CA ILE A 110 5.26 -6.08 -13.83
C ILE A 110 6.53 -6.60 -14.51
N VAL A 111 7.72 -6.21 -14.03
CA VAL A 111 8.99 -6.70 -14.60
C VAL A 111 9.14 -8.20 -14.36
N ALA A 112 8.77 -8.71 -13.18
CA ALA A 112 8.78 -10.14 -12.89
C ALA A 112 7.80 -10.91 -13.79
N ALA A 113 6.59 -10.39 -14.01
CA ALA A 113 5.60 -10.98 -14.89
C ALA A 113 6.07 -10.98 -16.35
N ALA A 114 6.68 -9.87 -16.81
CA ALA A 114 7.29 -9.81 -18.14
C ALA A 114 8.43 -10.82 -18.28
N ALA A 115 9.33 -10.92 -17.28
CA ALA A 115 10.41 -11.91 -17.27
C ALA A 115 9.87 -13.35 -17.23
N ALA A 116 8.80 -13.62 -16.47
CA ALA A 116 8.16 -14.93 -16.41
C ALA A 116 7.41 -15.26 -17.71
N ALA A 117 6.77 -14.29 -18.36
CA ALA A 117 6.14 -14.48 -19.66
C ALA A 117 7.19 -14.80 -20.73
N VAL A 118 8.34 -14.12 -20.69
CA VAL A 118 9.51 -14.41 -21.53
C VAL A 118 10.01 -15.83 -21.30
N THR A 119 10.04 -16.33 -20.07
CA THR A 119 10.52 -17.71 -19.80
C THR A 119 9.49 -18.80 -20.12
N LEU A 120 8.19 -18.56 -19.85
CA LEU A 120 7.12 -19.56 -19.98
C LEU A 120 6.50 -19.61 -21.39
N PHE A 121 6.24 -18.44 -21.98
CA PHE A 121 5.58 -18.31 -23.27
C PHE A 121 6.55 -17.98 -24.41
N GLY A 122 7.85 -17.84 -24.10
CA GLY A 122 8.89 -17.52 -25.06
C GLY A 122 9.27 -18.64 -26.03
N LYS A 123 8.31 -19.44 -26.49
CA LYS A 123 8.48 -20.20 -27.74
C LYS A 123 8.58 -19.28 -28.96
N ASP A 124 7.99 -18.08 -28.88
CA ASP A 124 7.96 -17.08 -29.97
C ASP A 124 8.74 -15.80 -29.65
N LEU A 125 9.74 -15.88 -28.77
CA LEU A 125 10.61 -14.73 -28.55
C LEU A 125 11.59 -14.59 -29.71
N PRO A 126 11.97 -13.36 -30.07
CA PRO A 126 13.00 -13.11 -31.08
C PRO A 126 14.37 -13.64 -30.66
N ILE A 127 14.54 -14.22 -29.47
CA ILE A 127 15.76 -14.93 -29.09
C ILE A 127 15.90 -16.21 -29.93
N ASP A 128 14.79 -16.92 -30.15
CA ASP A 128 14.80 -18.12 -30.98
C ASP A 128 15.06 -17.71 -32.44
N ASP A 129 14.40 -16.66 -32.92
CA ASP A 129 14.67 -16.07 -34.24
C ASP A 129 16.10 -15.54 -34.37
N PHE A 130 16.68 -14.93 -33.35
CA PHE A 130 18.04 -14.37 -33.38
C PHE A 130 19.10 -15.48 -33.36
N VAL A 131 18.90 -16.52 -32.56
CA VAL A 131 19.76 -17.71 -32.56
C VAL A 131 19.60 -18.47 -33.88
N GLU A 132 18.40 -18.50 -34.45
CA GLU A 132 18.15 -19.14 -35.74
C GLU A 132 18.68 -18.32 -36.92
N LEU A 133 18.59 -16.99 -36.90
CA LEU A 133 19.23 -16.08 -37.86
C LEU A 133 20.75 -16.20 -37.82
N SER A 134 21.35 -16.27 -36.62
CA SER A 134 22.81 -16.38 -36.47
C SER A 134 23.34 -17.78 -36.81
N THR A 135 22.60 -18.84 -36.47
CA THR A 135 23.03 -20.23 -36.77
C THR A 135 22.54 -20.76 -38.10
N GLY A 136 21.52 -20.14 -38.72
CA GLY A 136 20.91 -20.59 -39.96
C GLY A 136 21.89 -20.58 -41.12
N ALA A 137 22.64 -19.49 -41.27
CA ALA A 137 23.72 -19.39 -42.27
C ALA A 137 24.80 -20.46 -42.03
N GLN A 138 25.21 -20.67 -40.77
CA GLN A 138 26.22 -21.67 -40.41
C GLN A 138 25.73 -23.10 -40.62
N LYS A 139 24.45 -23.41 -40.37
CA LYS A 139 23.85 -24.72 -40.63
C LYS A 139 23.81 -25.02 -42.13
N GLN A 140 23.45 -24.04 -42.95
CA GLN A 140 23.45 -24.17 -44.40
C GLN A 140 24.88 -24.37 -44.92
N GLU A 141 25.84 -23.60 -44.41
CA GLU A 141 27.26 -23.75 -44.72
C GLU A 141 27.80 -25.12 -44.28
N LEU A 142 27.41 -25.61 -43.11
CA LEU A 142 27.75 -26.94 -42.60
C LEU A 142 27.20 -28.04 -43.52
N GLN A 143 25.95 -27.93 -43.97
CA GLN A 143 25.36 -28.89 -44.92
C GLN A 143 26.12 -28.88 -46.25
N GLN A 144 26.48 -27.70 -46.77
CA GLN A 144 27.28 -27.59 -47.99
C GLN A 144 28.68 -28.17 -47.81
N ALA A 145 29.34 -27.91 -46.68
CA ALA A 145 30.66 -28.42 -46.37
C ALA A 145 30.66 -29.95 -46.23
N LYS A 146 29.65 -30.54 -45.56
CA LYS A 146 29.46 -31.99 -45.47
C LYS A 146 29.24 -32.62 -46.85
N LYS A 147 28.36 -32.04 -47.66
CA LYS A 147 28.15 -32.52 -49.04
C LYS A 147 29.43 -32.43 -49.88
N ALA A 148 30.15 -31.31 -49.78
CA ALA A 148 31.41 -31.13 -50.51
C ALA A 148 32.50 -32.10 -50.04
N LEU A 149 32.49 -32.50 -48.77
CA LEU A 149 33.39 -33.51 -48.20
C LEU A 149 33.07 -34.90 -48.76
N ASP A 150 31.79 -35.26 -48.87
CA ASP A 150 31.33 -36.53 -49.44
C ASP A 150 31.60 -36.61 -50.96
N ASP A 151 31.52 -35.47 -51.66
CA ASP A 151 31.76 -35.37 -53.10
C ASP A 151 33.26 -35.41 -53.50
N VAL A 152 34.20 -35.41 -52.54
CA VAL A 152 35.65 -35.51 -52.83
C VAL A 152 35.97 -36.90 -53.39
N LYS A 153 36.05 -36.99 -54.72
CA LYS A 153 36.46 -38.21 -55.43
C LYS A 153 37.98 -38.35 -55.43
N TYR A 154 38.45 -39.54 -55.06
CA TYR A 154 39.84 -39.92 -55.26
C TYR A 154 40.10 -40.22 -56.73
N PRO A 155 41.28 -39.86 -57.27
CA PRO A 155 41.66 -40.31 -58.59
C PRO A 155 41.65 -41.84 -58.63
N THR A 156 41.12 -42.42 -59.70
CA THR A 156 41.04 -43.88 -59.86
C THR A 156 42.47 -44.43 -59.89
N PRO A 157 42.79 -45.45 -59.06
CA PRO A 157 44.12 -46.05 -59.06
C PRO A 157 44.52 -46.44 -60.48
N ILE A 158 45.68 -45.97 -60.95
CA ILE A 158 46.23 -46.43 -62.22
C ILE A 158 46.44 -47.95 -62.07
N PRO A 159 45.90 -48.77 -63.00
CA PRO A 159 46.08 -50.22 -62.93
C PRO A 159 47.57 -50.54 -62.83
N ALA A 160 47.94 -51.37 -61.85
CA ALA A 160 49.34 -51.69 -61.60
C ALA A 160 49.99 -52.18 -62.90
N PRO A 161 51.10 -51.57 -63.35
CA PRO A 161 51.77 -52.02 -64.56
C PRO A 161 52.21 -53.47 -64.37
N ALA A 162 52.15 -54.26 -65.46
CA ALA A 162 52.58 -55.65 -65.46
C ALA A 162 54.00 -55.78 -64.86
N PRO A 163 54.28 -56.85 -64.08
CA PRO A 163 55.57 -57.01 -63.41
C PRO A 163 56.71 -57.01 -64.44
N LEU A 164 57.60 -56.01 -64.34
CA LEU A 164 58.81 -55.90 -65.16
C LEU A 164 59.84 -56.95 -64.73
N PRO A 165 60.69 -57.44 -65.64
CA PRO A 165 61.77 -58.36 -65.32
C PRO A 165 62.74 -57.76 -64.28
N THR A 166 63.11 -58.59 -63.31
CA THR A 166 63.93 -58.27 -62.14
C THR A 166 65.26 -57.63 -62.56
N GLY A 167 65.47 -56.35 -62.19
CA GLY A 167 66.77 -55.67 -62.36
C GLY A 167 66.73 -54.25 -62.95
N THR A 168 65.58 -53.79 -63.46
CA THR A 168 65.48 -52.44 -64.03
C THR A 168 64.98 -51.44 -62.98
N ALA A 169 65.78 -50.40 -62.68
CA ALA A 169 65.36 -49.32 -61.79
C ALA A 169 64.11 -48.63 -62.37
N ARG A 170 62.98 -48.75 -61.68
CA ARG A 170 61.71 -48.14 -62.08
C ARG A 170 61.82 -46.62 -61.93
N GLN A 171 61.98 -45.91 -63.03
CA GLN A 171 61.75 -44.47 -63.05
C GLN A 171 60.24 -44.24 -62.94
N GLU A 172 59.82 -43.50 -61.91
CA GLU A 172 58.42 -43.11 -61.72
C GLU A 172 57.91 -42.42 -62.99
N SER A 173 56.84 -42.97 -63.57
CA SER A 173 56.20 -42.39 -64.74
C SER A 173 55.68 -40.99 -64.38
N PRO A 174 55.73 -40.01 -65.29
CA PRO A 174 55.05 -38.72 -65.12
C PRO A 174 53.58 -38.87 -64.68
N GLU A 175 52.92 -39.96 -65.10
CA GLU A 175 51.54 -40.29 -64.71
C GLU A 175 51.42 -40.72 -63.24
N GLU A 176 52.39 -41.45 -62.70
CA GLU A 176 52.43 -41.83 -61.28
C GLU A 176 52.66 -40.60 -60.39
N LYS A 177 53.52 -39.68 -60.82
CA LYS A 177 53.72 -38.39 -60.12
C LYS A 177 52.47 -37.51 -60.19
N ALA A 178 51.78 -37.48 -61.32
CA ALA A 178 50.51 -36.77 -61.47
C ALA A 178 49.41 -37.37 -60.59
N PHE A 179 49.36 -38.70 -60.46
CA PHE A 179 48.43 -39.39 -59.58
C PHE A 179 48.70 -39.10 -58.09
N GLU A 180 49.96 -39.20 -57.65
CA GLU A 180 50.35 -38.90 -56.27
C GLU A 180 50.10 -37.44 -55.89
N THR A 181 50.37 -36.50 -56.80
CA THR A 181 50.05 -35.08 -56.57
C THR A 181 48.54 -34.83 -56.50
N ALA A 182 47.75 -35.45 -57.39
CA ALA A 182 46.29 -35.37 -57.34
C ALA A 182 45.71 -35.99 -56.06
N LYS A 183 46.28 -37.11 -55.58
CA LYS A 183 45.90 -37.75 -54.33
C LYS A 183 46.19 -36.86 -53.12
N LYS A 184 47.41 -36.31 -53.02
CA LYS A 184 47.79 -35.36 -51.95
C LYS A 184 46.90 -34.11 -51.94
N LEU A 185 46.53 -33.61 -53.11
CA LEU A 185 45.61 -32.47 -53.22
C LEU A 185 44.19 -32.84 -52.75
N ALA A 186 43.70 -34.05 -53.10
CA ALA A 186 42.41 -34.55 -52.63
C ALA A 186 42.39 -34.75 -51.10
N ASP A 187 43.45 -35.32 -50.53
CA ASP A 187 43.60 -35.50 -49.09
C ASP A 187 43.66 -34.14 -48.36
N SER A 188 44.47 -33.19 -48.84
CA SER A 188 44.53 -31.84 -48.27
C SER A 188 43.18 -31.11 -48.33
N LYS A 189 42.44 -31.26 -49.44
CA LYS A 189 41.09 -30.69 -49.57
C LYS A 189 40.11 -31.35 -48.58
N ARG A 190 40.19 -32.66 -48.42
CA ARG A 190 39.38 -33.42 -47.46
C ARG A 190 39.65 -32.97 -46.02
N ASP A 191 40.91 -32.82 -45.64
CA ASP A 191 41.31 -32.37 -44.30
C ASP A 191 40.81 -30.95 -44.01
N LEU A 192 40.92 -30.03 -44.98
CA LEU A 192 40.43 -28.65 -44.84
C LEU A 192 38.91 -28.62 -44.69
N LEU A 193 38.18 -29.42 -45.47
CA LEU A 193 36.73 -29.52 -45.37
C LEU A 193 36.30 -30.17 -44.04
N ALA A 194 37.01 -31.22 -43.59
CA ALA A 194 36.75 -31.86 -42.30
C ALA A 194 36.96 -30.89 -41.14
N HIS A 195 38.04 -30.11 -41.16
CA HIS A 195 38.28 -29.08 -40.15
C HIS A 195 37.20 -27.98 -40.16
N ARG A 196 36.75 -27.54 -41.34
CA ARG A 196 35.66 -26.57 -41.46
C ARG A 196 34.35 -27.11 -40.89
N VAL A 197 34.03 -28.38 -41.14
CA VAL A 197 32.86 -29.07 -40.56
C VAL A 197 32.95 -29.07 -39.04
N GLU A 198 34.11 -29.42 -38.47
CA GLU A 198 34.32 -29.45 -37.01
C GLU A 198 34.13 -28.06 -36.37
N VAL A 199 34.72 -27.01 -36.95
CA VAL A 199 34.57 -25.63 -36.43
C VAL A 199 33.12 -25.18 -36.45
N LEU A 200 32.38 -25.48 -37.53
CA LEU A 200 30.96 -25.14 -37.65
C LEU A 200 30.09 -25.92 -36.64
N GLU A 201 30.37 -27.21 -36.41
CA GLU A 201 29.68 -28.01 -35.40
C GLU A 201 29.93 -27.48 -33.98
N GLN A 202 31.17 -27.11 -33.65
CA GLN A 202 31.50 -26.49 -32.38
C GLN A 202 30.78 -25.15 -32.19
N GLY A 203 30.72 -24.32 -33.24
CA GLY A 203 29.98 -23.06 -33.28
C GLY A 203 28.49 -23.24 -32.96
N ILE A 204 27.81 -24.12 -33.68
CA ILE A 204 26.37 -24.41 -33.46
C ILE A 204 26.11 -24.97 -32.05
N GLY A 205 27.00 -25.85 -31.56
CA GLY A 205 26.91 -26.41 -30.21
C GLY A 205 27.07 -25.36 -29.10
N SER A 206 27.91 -24.33 -29.32
CA SER A 206 28.07 -23.21 -28.38
C SER A 206 26.84 -22.31 -28.33
N ALA A 207 26.22 -21.99 -29.47
CA ALA A 207 25.00 -21.18 -29.55
C ALA A 207 23.83 -21.86 -28.82
N THR A 208 23.71 -23.18 -28.93
CA THR A 208 22.68 -23.96 -28.22
C THR A 208 22.89 -23.91 -26.70
N ARG A 209 24.14 -24.02 -26.22
CA ARG A 209 24.47 -23.88 -24.80
C ARG A 209 24.19 -22.47 -24.29
N MET A 210 24.51 -21.45 -25.08
CA MET A 210 24.22 -20.04 -24.76
C MET A 210 22.71 -19.80 -24.61
N LYS A 211 21.87 -20.38 -25.48
CA LYS A 211 20.40 -20.32 -25.37
C LYS A 211 19.89 -20.88 -24.05
N SER A 212 20.37 -22.06 -23.64
CA SER A 212 20.02 -22.66 -22.35
C SER A 212 20.49 -21.81 -21.17
N ALA A 213 21.72 -21.27 -21.23
CA ALA A 213 22.24 -20.38 -20.20
C ALA A 213 21.40 -19.10 -20.07
N LEU A 214 20.96 -18.51 -21.19
CA LEU A 214 20.14 -17.31 -21.20
C LEU A 214 18.75 -17.56 -20.60
N ARG A 215 18.15 -18.73 -20.86
CA ARG A 215 16.88 -19.15 -20.23
C ARG A 215 17.02 -19.34 -18.72
N VAL A 216 18.10 -19.96 -18.26
CA VAL A 216 18.39 -20.12 -16.82
C VAL A 216 18.59 -18.76 -16.15
N ALA A 217 19.35 -17.86 -16.79
CA ALA A 217 19.55 -16.50 -16.30
C ALA A 217 18.23 -15.71 -16.20
N ALA A 218 17.36 -15.81 -17.22
CA ALA A 218 16.05 -15.17 -17.21
C ALA A 218 15.14 -15.73 -16.10
N ALA A 219 15.14 -17.06 -15.90
CA ALA A 219 14.39 -17.69 -14.81
C ALA A 219 14.90 -17.26 -13.44
N GLY A 220 16.22 -17.21 -13.24
CA GLY A 220 16.84 -16.71 -12.01
C GLY A 220 16.48 -15.25 -11.72
N LEU A 221 16.48 -14.40 -12.75
CA LEU A 221 16.07 -13.00 -12.63
C LEU A 221 14.59 -12.88 -12.25
N ALA A 222 13.71 -13.68 -12.87
CA ALA A 222 12.28 -13.69 -12.54
C ALA A 222 12.04 -14.11 -11.07
N MET A 223 12.72 -15.15 -10.59
CA MET A 223 12.65 -15.57 -9.19
C MET A 223 13.17 -14.49 -8.24
N GLY A 224 14.30 -13.85 -8.56
CA GLY A 224 14.87 -12.76 -7.76
C GLY A 224 13.92 -11.56 -7.64
N LEU A 225 13.29 -11.15 -8.73
CA LEU A 225 12.29 -10.09 -8.72
C LEU A 225 11.02 -10.49 -7.95
N GLY A 226 10.58 -11.75 -8.08
CA GLY A 226 9.48 -12.29 -7.28
C GLY A 226 9.76 -12.22 -5.77
N MET A 227 10.95 -12.63 -5.35
CA MET A 227 11.39 -12.55 -3.96
C MET A 227 11.45 -11.11 -3.46
N LEU A 228 11.98 -10.19 -4.28
CA LEU A 228 12.00 -8.76 -3.95
C LEU A 228 10.59 -8.17 -3.78
N ALA A 229 9.65 -8.51 -4.67
CA ALA A 229 8.26 -8.09 -4.55
C ALA A 229 7.61 -8.61 -3.26
N TRP A 230 7.87 -9.88 -2.91
CA TRP A 230 7.42 -10.48 -1.66
C TRP A 230 8.00 -9.75 -0.43
N MET A 231 9.31 -9.48 -0.42
CA MET A 231 9.96 -8.72 0.66
C MET A 231 9.38 -7.31 0.81
N LEU A 232 9.12 -6.61 -0.29
CA LEU A 232 8.46 -5.30 -0.27
C LEU A 232 7.05 -5.40 0.32
N SER A 233 6.29 -6.45 -0.02
CA SER A 233 4.96 -6.68 0.53
C SER A 233 4.99 -6.96 2.04
N GLN A 234 5.95 -7.76 2.51
CA GLN A 234 6.17 -8.01 3.93
C GLN A 234 6.53 -6.72 4.68
N ARG A 235 7.38 -5.87 4.07
CA ARG A 235 7.75 -4.58 4.66
C ARG A 235 6.56 -3.64 4.76
N ILE A 236 5.71 -3.57 3.73
CA ILE A 236 4.46 -2.79 3.78
C ILE A 236 3.57 -3.29 4.92
N GLY A 237 3.34 -4.60 5.02
CA GLY A 237 2.51 -5.19 6.08
C GLY A 237 3.05 -4.91 7.48
N ARG A 238 4.38 -4.97 7.67
CA ARG A 238 5.01 -4.61 8.96
C ARG A 238 4.79 -3.13 9.30
N THR A 239 4.95 -2.21 8.34
CA THR A 239 4.68 -0.78 8.57
C THR A 239 3.21 -0.52 8.91
N GLU A 240 2.28 -1.18 8.22
CA GLU A 240 0.84 -1.05 8.47
C GLU A 240 0.47 -1.57 9.87
N SER A 241 1.01 -2.72 10.28
CA SER A 241 0.82 -3.28 11.62
C SER A 241 1.48 -2.43 12.71
N GLU A 242 2.68 -1.90 12.50
CA GLU A 242 3.34 -1.02 13.48
C GLU A 242 2.59 0.31 13.67
N LEU A 243 1.95 0.81 12.62
CA LEU A 243 1.08 2.00 12.71
C LEU A 243 -0.24 1.70 13.43
N GLU A 244 -0.82 0.53 13.20
CA GLU A 244 -2.02 0.09 13.90
C GLU A 244 -1.75 -0.11 15.41
N ASP A 245 -0.64 -0.78 15.75
CA ASP A 245 -0.17 -0.92 17.14
C ASP A 245 0.05 0.45 17.80
N PHE A 246 0.61 1.42 17.05
CA PHE A 246 0.80 2.79 17.54
C PHE A 246 -0.54 3.47 17.81
N ASP A 247 -1.50 3.34 16.90
CA ASP A 247 -2.82 3.95 17.02
C ASP A 247 -3.59 3.42 18.23
N GLU A 248 -3.54 2.10 18.45
CA GLU A 248 -4.18 1.44 19.59
C GLU A 248 -3.55 1.89 20.91
N ARG A 249 -2.21 1.91 20.99
CA ARG A 249 -1.51 2.38 22.20
C ARG A 249 -1.76 3.84 22.50
N THR A 250 -1.91 4.67 21.46
CA THR A 250 -2.18 6.11 21.59
C THR A 250 -3.66 6.45 21.57
N GLU A 251 -4.56 5.46 21.64
CA GLU A 251 -6.00 5.72 21.76
C GLU A 251 -6.37 6.29 23.11
N THR A 252 -5.66 5.88 24.16
CA THR A 252 -5.86 6.40 25.51
C THR A 252 -4.93 7.57 25.80
N ARG A 253 -5.41 8.52 26.64
CA ARG A 253 -4.60 9.64 27.10
C ARG A 253 -3.32 9.18 27.79
N ALA A 254 -3.40 8.17 28.63
CA ALA A 254 -2.24 7.62 29.35
C ALA A 254 -1.18 7.05 28.39
N GLY A 255 -1.61 6.26 27.40
CA GLY A 255 -0.69 5.70 26.41
C GLY A 255 -0.06 6.76 25.50
N PHE A 256 -0.79 7.83 25.16
CA PHE A 256 -0.22 8.96 24.42
C PHE A 256 0.84 9.71 25.25
N VAL A 257 0.60 9.96 26.55
CA VAL A 257 1.58 10.59 27.44
C VAL A 257 2.84 9.73 27.57
N GLU A 258 2.66 8.43 27.78
CA GLU A 258 3.76 7.48 27.91
C GLU A 258 4.60 7.46 26.62
N PHE A 259 3.95 7.46 25.45
CA PHE A 259 4.62 7.56 24.17
C PHE A 259 5.45 8.85 24.05
N LEU A 260 4.85 10.02 24.35
CA LEU A 260 5.60 11.28 24.33
C LEU A 260 6.76 11.27 25.31
N GLY A 261 6.58 10.70 26.50
CA GLY A 261 7.66 10.53 27.48
C GLY A 261 8.83 9.67 26.96
N ARG A 262 8.55 8.68 26.11
CA ARG A 262 9.59 7.87 25.45
C ARG A 262 10.27 8.60 24.29
N VAL A 263 9.54 9.43 23.54
CA VAL A 263 10.10 10.23 22.45
C VAL A 263 11.07 11.29 22.98
N PHE A 264 10.70 11.97 24.07
CA PHE A 264 11.52 13.02 24.68
C PHE A 264 12.51 12.39 25.67
N ALA A 265 13.76 12.24 25.23
CA ALA A 265 14.81 11.43 25.87
C ALA A 265 15.07 11.67 27.37
N ASP A 266 14.68 12.84 27.90
CA ASP A 266 14.92 13.22 29.30
C ASP A 266 13.69 13.07 30.21
N GLY A 267 12.54 12.62 29.68
CA GLY A 267 11.25 12.61 30.40
C GLY A 267 10.73 14.01 30.77
N ARG A 268 11.52 15.06 30.54
CA ARG A 268 11.16 16.47 30.69
C ARG A 268 10.59 16.95 29.38
N PHE A 269 9.31 16.70 29.20
CA PHE A 269 8.56 17.28 28.12
C PHE A 269 8.29 18.76 28.46
N SER A 270 8.83 19.69 27.66
CA SER A 270 8.52 21.12 27.81
C SER A 270 7.02 21.31 27.72
N THR A 271 6.43 22.14 28.59
CA THR A 271 4.98 22.42 28.52
C THR A 271 4.58 22.99 27.17
N ASP A 272 5.52 23.67 26.51
CA ASP A 272 5.34 24.29 25.20
C ASP A 272 6.45 23.80 24.26
N TRP A 273 6.07 23.33 23.08
CA TRP A 273 7.01 22.86 22.06
C TRP A 273 6.48 23.12 20.66
N SER A 274 7.41 23.27 19.70
CA SER A 274 7.07 23.42 18.29
C SER A 274 7.16 22.10 17.53
N GLU A 275 6.52 22.04 16.36
CA GLU A 275 6.58 20.88 15.46
C GLU A 275 8.02 20.43 15.22
N TRP A 276 8.94 21.38 15.02
CA TRP A 276 10.35 21.08 14.75
C TRP A 276 11.06 20.43 15.93
N GLN A 277 10.75 20.85 17.16
CA GLN A 277 11.31 20.22 18.36
C GLN A 277 10.86 18.77 18.48
N LEU A 278 9.58 18.47 18.17
CA LEU A 278 9.10 17.10 18.12
C LEU A 278 9.79 16.29 17.04
N VAL A 279 9.96 16.84 15.82
CA VAL A 279 10.71 16.18 14.74
C VAL A 279 12.12 15.83 15.18
N ARG A 280 12.82 16.78 15.80
CA ARG A 280 14.16 16.56 16.32
C ARG A 280 14.20 15.48 17.40
N SER A 281 13.26 15.50 18.35
CA SER A 281 13.16 14.45 19.38
C SER A 281 12.84 13.07 18.79
N LEU A 282 12.03 13.02 17.73
CA LEU A 282 11.76 11.78 17.00
C LEU A 282 12.99 11.24 16.25
N ASP A 283 13.87 12.12 15.77
CA ASP A 283 15.13 11.72 15.13
C ASP A 283 16.19 11.27 16.16
N GLU A 284 16.22 11.92 17.33
CA GLU A 284 17.18 11.65 18.41
C GLU A 284 16.73 10.50 19.34
N THR A 285 15.50 10.02 19.22
CA THR A 285 14.94 9.00 20.12
C THR A 285 15.71 7.67 20.07
N LYS A 286 15.90 7.07 21.25
CA LYS A 286 16.54 5.74 21.36
C LYS A 286 15.57 4.61 21.06
N ASP A 287 14.26 4.84 21.10
CA ASP A 287 13.26 3.82 20.80
C ASP A 287 13.38 3.36 19.34
N PHE A 288 13.76 2.09 19.15
CA PHE A 288 13.99 1.50 17.85
C PHE A 288 12.72 1.49 16.99
N ARG A 289 11.54 1.27 17.59
CA ARG A 289 10.27 1.24 16.85
C ARG A 289 9.92 2.61 16.30
N VAL A 290 10.12 3.65 17.11
CA VAL A 290 9.89 5.05 16.71
C VAL A 290 10.84 5.44 15.57
N ARG A 291 12.14 5.16 15.71
CA ARG A 291 13.11 5.39 14.62
C ARG A 291 12.75 4.62 13.35
N GLN A 292 12.27 3.39 13.47
CA GLN A 292 11.85 2.60 12.32
C GLN A 292 10.66 3.26 11.60
N LEU A 293 9.63 3.69 12.33
CA LEU A 293 8.49 4.43 11.75
C LEU A 293 8.93 5.76 11.12
N CYS A 294 9.79 6.53 11.80
CA CYS A 294 10.37 7.76 11.27
C CYS A 294 11.13 7.51 9.95
N SER A 295 11.93 6.45 9.86
CA SER A 295 12.68 6.10 8.64
C SER A 295 11.76 5.68 7.48
N GLN A 296 10.59 5.13 7.78
CA GLN A 296 9.65 4.63 6.79
C GLN A 296 8.70 5.73 6.30
N VAL A 297 8.22 6.58 7.20
CA VAL A 297 7.19 7.60 6.87
C VAL A 297 7.76 9.02 6.76
N GLY A 298 8.93 9.26 7.36
CA GLY A 298 9.52 10.57 7.54
C GLY A 298 9.10 11.20 8.88
N SER A 299 10.09 11.68 9.63
CA SER A 299 9.92 12.25 10.96
C SER A 299 8.98 13.45 10.99
N HIS A 300 9.01 14.29 9.94
CA HIS A 300 8.09 15.42 9.78
C HIS A 300 6.63 14.99 9.67
N SER A 301 6.34 14.03 8.80
CA SER A 301 4.99 13.47 8.64
C SER A 301 4.52 12.85 9.95
N PHE A 302 5.40 12.11 10.63
CA PHE A 302 5.05 11.42 11.87
C PHE A 302 4.82 12.39 13.03
N ALA A 303 5.62 13.46 13.13
CA ALA A 303 5.40 14.55 14.08
C ALA A 303 4.00 15.18 13.89
N ARG A 304 3.64 15.53 12.65
CA ARG A 304 2.29 16.05 12.34
C ARG A 304 1.19 15.09 12.75
N TYR A 305 1.39 13.80 12.51
CA TYR A 305 0.44 12.76 12.90
C TYR A 305 0.24 12.74 14.42
N ILE A 306 1.35 12.71 15.18
CA ILE A 306 1.35 12.74 16.64
C ILE A 306 0.68 14.01 17.18
N ILE A 307 1.01 15.19 16.65
CA ILE A 307 0.40 16.47 17.03
C ILE A 307 -1.11 16.41 16.84
N ARG A 308 -1.57 16.04 15.65
CA ARG A 308 -3.00 15.99 15.34
C ARG A 308 -3.74 14.95 16.19
N ARG A 309 -3.11 13.81 16.45
CA ARG A 309 -3.63 12.81 17.40
C ARG A 309 -3.76 13.41 18.80
N GLY A 310 -2.75 14.10 19.31
CA GLY A 310 -2.79 14.77 20.61
C GLY A 310 -3.87 15.86 20.69
N VAL A 311 -4.06 16.65 19.63
CA VAL A 311 -5.14 17.65 19.54
C VAL A 311 -6.50 16.95 19.56
N SER A 312 -6.67 15.85 18.83
CA SER A 312 -7.93 15.12 18.76
C SER A 312 -8.36 14.45 20.06
N LEU A 313 -7.39 14.10 20.91
CA LEU A 313 -7.61 13.55 22.25
C LEU A 313 -7.82 14.66 23.31
N ASP A 314 -7.98 15.91 22.87
CA ASP A 314 -8.01 17.11 23.70
C ASP A 314 -6.82 17.22 24.67
N PHE A 315 -5.67 16.67 24.26
CA PHE A 315 -4.48 16.60 25.08
C PHE A 315 -3.50 17.75 24.79
N LEU A 316 -3.48 18.18 23.53
CA LEU A 316 -2.68 19.32 23.06
C LEU A 316 -3.60 20.48 22.71
N SER A 317 -3.19 21.68 23.10
CA SER A 317 -3.72 22.93 22.56
C SER A 317 -2.72 23.49 21.57
N ALA A 318 -3.16 23.79 20.34
CA ALA A 318 -2.36 24.58 19.42
C ALA A 318 -2.55 26.07 19.75
N GLN A 319 -1.46 26.82 19.81
CA GLN A 319 -1.45 28.27 19.90
C GLN A 319 -0.58 28.81 18.78
N GLU A 320 -1.13 29.73 18.00
CA GLU A 320 -0.36 30.46 17.00
C GLU A 320 0.48 31.52 17.72
N SER A 321 1.78 31.50 17.48
CA SER A 321 2.73 32.49 17.98
C SER A 321 3.49 33.08 16.81
N VAL A 322 3.76 34.38 16.85
CA VAL A 322 4.65 35.02 15.88
C VAL A 322 6.01 35.15 16.55
N ASP A 323 6.98 34.34 16.13
CA ASP A 323 8.36 34.41 16.60
C ASP A 323 9.28 34.75 15.42
N GLY A 324 10.12 35.78 15.57
CA GLY A 324 11.01 36.23 14.50
C GLY A 324 10.32 36.68 13.20
N GLY A 325 9.03 37.04 13.23
CA GLY A 325 8.26 37.43 12.04
C GLY A 325 7.69 36.26 11.24
N PHE A 326 7.84 35.03 11.72
CA PHE A 326 7.22 33.83 11.16
C PHE A 326 6.08 33.36 12.07
N LEU A 327 4.99 32.89 11.46
CA LEU A 327 3.91 32.22 12.19
C LEU A 327 4.40 30.81 12.58
N GLU A 328 4.55 30.56 13.87
CA GLU A 328 4.90 29.26 14.44
C GLU A 328 3.72 28.73 15.26
N GLU A 329 3.29 27.51 14.97
CA GLU A 329 2.33 26.80 15.82
C GLU A 329 3.08 26.20 17.01
N ARG A 330 2.74 26.64 18.23
CA ARG A 330 3.21 26.06 19.48
C ARG A 330 2.15 25.16 20.06
N TYR A 331 2.57 24.01 20.56
CA TYR A 331 1.69 23.03 21.15
C TYR A 331 1.93 22.97 22.64
N THR A 332 0.85 23.12 23.40
CA THR A 332 0.91 23.10 24.86
C THR A 332 0.10 21.94 25.41
N LEU A 333 0.63 21.28 26.45
CA LEU A 333 -0.08 20.20 27.12
C LEU A 333 -1.23 20.78 27.94
N LYS A 334 -2.47 20.38 27.64
CA LYS A 334 -3.60 20.65 28.51
C LYS A 334 -3.41 19.85 29.80
N ARG A 335 -2.97 20.50 30.87
CA ARG A 335 -3.04 19.92 32.22
C ARG A 335 -4.51 19.66 32.50
N GLY A 336 -4.93 18.41 32.42
CA GLY A 336 -6.26 18.04 32.88
C GLY A 336 -6.38 18.50 34.33
N ARG A 337 -7.48 19.18 34.69
CA ARG A 337 -7.89 19.19 36.09
C ARG A 337 -7.90 17.72 36.50
N ALA A 338 -7.06 17.33 37.46
CA ALA A 338 -7.19 16.03 38.09
C ALA A 338 -8.66 15.92 38.50
N ALA A 339 -9.39 15.00 37.87
CA ALA A 339 -10.79 14.74 38.16
C ALA A 339 -10.91 14.12 39.56
#